data_AF-A0A7U3RXA7-F1
#
_entry.id   AF-A0A7U3RXA7-F1
#
_cell.length_a   1.000
_cell.length_b   1.000
_cell.length_c   1.000
_cell.angle_alpha   90.00
_cell.angle_beta   90.00
_cell.angle_gamma   90.00
#
_symmetry.space_group_name_H-M   'P 1'
#
loop_
_entity.id
_entity.type
_entity.pdbx_description
1 polymer ?
#
loop_
_entity_poly.entity_id
_entity_poly.type
_entity_poly.pdbx_seq_one_letter_code
_entity_poly.pdbx_strand_id
1 'polypeptide(L)'
;MDCNIQQEVLLAPYTTSKIGGYAQYLAEPNLETAPKLVTWAYEQEIPIYFVGRGSNVLIDDPGLPGLLILTRNSLTQLRHDGDKIIAGSGVFLPQLSKFAAREGAFQALSFSLVFPVP
;
A
#
# COMPACT_ATOMS: atom_id res chain seq x y z
N MET A 1 -16.45 -10.65 -10.20
CA MET A 1 -15.28 -10.09 -9.50
C MET A 1 -15.34 -8.58 -9.66
N ASP A 2 -15.81 -7.84 -8.65
CA ASP A 2 -15.84 -6.36 -8.70
C ASP A 2 -14.51 -5.77 -8.20
N CYS A 3 -13.40 -6.29 -8.74
CA CYS A 3 -12.07 -5.78 -8.47
C CYS A 3 -11.65 -4.94 -9.68
N ASN A 4 -11.43 -3.64 -9.49
CA ASN A 4 -10.95 -2.77 -10.56
C ASN A 4 -9.46 -3.08 -10.80
N ILE A 5 -9.18 -3.94 -11.77
CA ILE A 5 -7.83 -4.30 -12.20
C ILE A 5 -7.55 -3.58 -13.52
N GLN A 6 -6.54 -2.72 -13.51
CA GLN A 6 -6.04 -2.03 -14.68
C GLN A 6 -4.86 -2.82 -15.26
N GLN A 7 -4.76 -2.86 -16.59
CA GLN A 7 -3.68 -3.53 -17.31
C GLN A 7 -2.73 -2.51 -17.93
N GLU A 8 -1.45 -2.88 -18.05
CA GLU A 8 -0.42 -2.07 -18.72
C GLU A 8 -0.42 -0.60 -18.25
N VAL A 9 -0.23 -0.40 -16.94
CA VAL A 9 -0.26 0.93 -16.33
C VAL A 9 1.14 1.48 -16.12
N LEU A 10 1.43 2.66 -16.67
CA LEU A 10 2.69 3.36 -16.43
C LEU A 10 2.82 3.74 -14.94
N LEU A 11 3.94 3.37 -14.31
CA LEU A 11 4.13 3.51 -12.86
C LEU A 11 4.82 4.80 -12.43
N ALA A 12 5.47 5.52 -13.34
CA ALA A 12 6.09 6.82 -13.05
C ALA A 12 5.16 7.82 -12.31
N PRO A 13 3.85 7.92 -12.59
CA PRO A 13 2.93 8.78 -11.83
C PRO A 13 2.64 8.31 -10.38
N TYR A 14 3.02 7.08 -10.05
CA TYR A 14 2.73 6.42 -8.77
C TYR A 14 3.95 6.30 -7.86
N THR A 15 5.16 6.58 -8.36
CA THR A 15 6.41 6.60 -7.58
C THR A 15 6.84 8.03 -7.26
N THR A 16 7.49 8.25 -6.10
CA THR A 16 8.02 9.58 -5.77
C THR A 16 9.21 9.98 -6.64
N SER A 17 9.98 9.00 -7.11
CA SER A 17 11.10 9.20 -8.03
C SER A 17 10.65 9.58 -9.44
N LYS A 18 9.37 9.41 -9.77
CA LYS A 18 8.81 9.58 -11.13
C LYS A 18 9.50 8.70 -12.19
N ILE A 19 10.05 7.58 -11.73
CA ILE A 19 10.73 6.57 -12.53
C ILE A 19 9.95 5.26 -12.35
N GLY A 20 9.83 4.49 -13.42
CA GLY A 20 9.15 3.20 -13.44
C GLY A 20 8.43 2.95 -14.76
N GLY A 21 8.71 1.78 -15.35
CA GLY A 21 8.03 1.28 -16.53
C GLY A 21 6.57 0.89 -16.26
N TYR A 22 6.06 -0.07 -17.03
CA TYR A 22 4.65 -0.50 -16.95
C TYR A 22 4.46 -1.63 -15.93
N ALA A 23 3.42 -1.55 -15.10
CA ALA A 23 2.90 -2.71 -14.40
C ALA A 23 2.03 -3.53 -15.34
N GLN A 24 2.19 -4.86 -15.29
CA GLN A 24 1.28 -5.77 -15.99
C GLN A 24 -0.16 -5.63 -15.47
N TYR A 25 -0.34 -5.61 -14.14
CA TYR A 25 -1.62 -5.30 -13.50
C TYR A 25 -1.45 -4.29 -12.37
N LEU A 26 -2.44 -3.42 -12.19
CA LEU A 26 -2.53 -2.48 -11.08
C LEU A 26 -3.93 -2.50 -10.49
N ALA A 27 -4.03 -2.52 -9.17
CA ALA A 27 -5.32 -2.46 -8.47
C ALA A 27 -5.23 -1.62 -7.18
N GLU A 28 -6.30 -0.90 -6.88
CA GLU A 28 -6.50 -0.21 -5.60
C GLU A 28 -7.64 -0.92 -4.83
N PRO A 29 -7.34 -1.79 -3.84
CA PRO A 29 -8.36 -2.58 -3.16
C PRO A 29 -9.00 -1.82 -2.01
N ASN A 30 -10.21 -2.24 -1.64
CA ASN A 30 -10.79 -2.00 -0.32
C ASN A 30 -10.71 -3.30 0.52
N LEU A 31 -11.23 -3.25 1.76
CA LEU A 31 -11.17 -4.41 2.66
C LEU A 31 -11.86 -5.66 2.11
N GLU A 32 -12.89 -5.52 1.29
CA GLU A 32 -13.63 -6.64 0.71
C GLU A 32 -12.97 -7.19 -0.56
N THR A 33 -12.29 -6.33 -1.33
CA THR A 33 -11.64 -6.72 -2.60
C THR A 33 -10.21 -7.18 -2.42
N ALA A 34 -9.51 -6.78 -1.35
CA ALA A 34 -8.13 -7.21 -1.09
C ALA A 34 -7.97 -8.73 -1.05
N PRO A 35 -8.79 -9.52 -0.30
CA PRO A 35 -8.65 -10.97 -0.29
C PRO A 35 -8.94 -11.61 -1.66
N LYS A 36 -9.89 -11.03 -2.42
CA LYS A 36 -10.27 -11.50 -3.75
C LYS A 36 -9.13 -11.31 -4.75
N LEU A 37 -8.44 -10.18 -4.71
CA LEU A 37 -7.27 -9.91 -5.55
C LEU A 37 -6.11 -10.85 -5.24
N VAL A 38 -5.82 -11.08 -3.96
CA VAL A 38 -4.75 -11.99 -3.55
C VAL A 38 -5.07 -13.42 -3.98
N THR A 39 -6.32 -13.85 -3.80
CA THR A 39 -6.77 -15.18 -4.24
C THR A 39 -6.66 -15.33 -5.76
N TRP A 40 -7.16 -14.35 -6.52
CA TRP A 40 -7.06 -14.35 -7.98
C TRP A 40 -5.61 -14.42 -8.46
N ALA A 41 -4.73 -13.58 -7.93
CA ALA A 41 -3.32 -13.59 -8.34
C ALA A 41 -2.63 -14.90 -7.97
N TYR A 42 -2.95 -15.48 -6.81
CA TYR A 42 -2.45 -16.81 -6.41
C TYR A 42 -2.92 -17.92 -7.35
N GLU A 43 -4.21 -17.97 -7.68
CA GLU A 43 -4.79 -18.97 -8.60
C GLU A 43 -4.20 -18.89 -10.02
N GLN A 44 -3.77 -17.70 -10.44
CA GLN A 44 -3.18 -17.44 -11.75
C GLN A 44 -1.65 -17.47 -11.74
N GLU A 45 -1.02 -17.80 -10.61
CA GLU A 45 0.44 -17.79 -10.42
C GLU A 45 1.09 -16.43 -10.76
N ILE A 46 0.35 -15.35 -10.53
CA ILE A 46 0.77 -13.97 -10.79
C ILE A 46 1.52 -13.43 -9.55
N PRO A 47 2.78 -12.97 -9.67
CA PRO A 47 3.50 -12.32 -8.58
C PRO A 47 2.76 -11.08 -8.06
N ILE A 48 2.75 -10.86 -6.75
CA ILE A 48 2.06 -9.71 -6.11
C ILE A 48 3.07 -8.78 -5.46
N TYR A 49 2.90 -7.48 -5.68
CA TYR A 49 3.69 -6.42 -5.07
C TYR A 49 2.76 -5.43 -4.36
N PHE A 50 3.13 -5.01 -3.15
CA PHE A 50 2.36 -4.02 -2.39
C PHE A 50 3.11 -2.70 -2.33
N VAL A 51 2.43 -1.61 -2.71
CA VAL A 51 2.98 -0.26 -2.64
C VAL A 51 1.99 0.67 -1.96
N GLY A 52 2.45 1.33 -0.90
CA GLY A 52 1.72 2.44 -0.28
C GLY A 52 1.81 3.69 -1.16
N ARG A 53 2.51 4.71 -0.67
CA ARG A 53 2.72 5.98 -1.40
C ARG A 53 3.93 5.99 -2.34
N GLY A 54 4.59 4.86 -2.52
CA GLY A 54 5.76 4.74 -3.43
C GLY A 54 6.99 5.55 -3.00
N SER A 55 7.10 5.93 -1.72
CA SER A 55 8.20 6.78 -1.21
C SER A 55 9.53 6.07 -0.99
N ASN A 56 9.57 4.75 -1.13
CA ASN A 56 10.76 3.92 -0.97
C ASN A 56 10.84 2.81 -2.03
N VAL A 57 10.30 3.06 -3.23
CA VAL A 57 10.27 2.07 -4.31
C VAL A 57 10.87 2.71 -5.54
N LEU A 58 11.87 2.02 -6.11
CA LEU A 58 12.41 2.30 -7.43
C LEU A 58 11.99 1.15 -8.33
N ILE A 59 11.21 1.44 -9.35
CA ILE A 59 10.79 0.47 -10.35
C ILE A 59 11.64 0.73 -11.59
N ASP A 60 12.23 -0.32 -12.13
CA ASP A 60 13.12 -0.22 -13.28
C ASP A 60 12.32 0.03 -14.58
N ASP A 61 13.01 0.50 -15.62
CA ASP A 61 12.40 0.85 -16.91
C ASP A 61 11.69 -0.32 -17.63
N PRO A 62 12.15 -1.58 -17.53
CA PRO A 62 11.41 -2.73 -18.06
C PRO A 62 10.02 -2.93 -17.44
N GLY A 63 9.71 -2.24 -16.34
CA GLY A 63 8.43 -2.32 -15.65
C GLY A 63 8.37 -3.42 -14.60
N LEU A 64 7.14 -3.79 -14.22
CA LEU A 64 6.86 -4.74 -13.15
C LEU A 64 5.95 -5.86 -13.68
N PRO A 65 6.46 -7.10 -13.82
CA PRO A 65 5.60 -8.24 -14.11
C PRO A 65 4.68 -8.51 -12.92
N GLY A 66 3.46 -8.96 -13.16
CA GLY A 66 2.50 -9.29 -12.10
C GLY A 66 1.59 -8.16 -11.63
N LEU A 67 1.03 -8.32 -10.42
CA LEU A 67 0.01 -7.44 -9.84
C LEU A 67 0.61 -6.47 -8.82
N LEU A 68 0.53 -5.18 -9.13
CA LEU A 68 0.79 -4.10 -8.19
C LEU A 68 -0.49 -3.70 -7.43
N ILE A 69 -0.47 -3.85 -6.12
CA ILE A 69 -1.54 -3.42 -5.21
C ILE A 69 -1.15 -2.08 -4.58
N LEU A 70 -1.90 -1.02 -4.90
CA LEU A 70 -1.72 0.31 -4.36
C LEU A 70 -2.65 0.58 -3.17
N THR A 71 -2.08 0.99 -2.03
CA THR A 71 -2.85 1.31 -0.82
C THR A 71 -2.90 2.80 -0.49
N ARG A 72 -2.20 3.69 -1.23
CA ARG A 72 -2.10 5.12 -0.86
C ARG A 72 -3.43 5.87 -0.67
N ASN A 73 -4.48 5.46 -1.38
CA ASN A 73 -5.80 6.08 -1.35
C ASN A 73 -6.88 5.10 -0.86
N SER A 74 -6.49 3.92 -0.39
CA SER A 74 -7.39 2.87 0.04
C SER A 74 -6.94 2.31 1.39
N LEU A 75 -7.78 1.57 2.11
CA LEU A 75 -7.40 1.05 3.43
C LEU A 75 -6.88 2.16 4.39
N THR A 76 -7.48 3.35 4.32
CA THR A 76 -7.07 4.55 5.07
C THR A 76 -7.81 4.70 6.40
N GLN A 77 -8.49 3.65 6.86
CA GLN A 77 -9.20 3.67 8.14
C GLN A 77 -8.23 3.82 9.30
N LEU A 78 -8.54 4.73 10.21
CA LEU A 78 -7.76 5.03 11.40
C LEU A 78 -8.71 5.20 12.57
N ARG A 79 -8.55 4.41 13.63
CA ARG A 79 -9.40 4.47 14.81
C ARG A 79 -8.62 4.17 16.09
N HIS A 80 -9.13 4.70 17.19
CA HIS A 80 -8.71 4.34 18.53
C HIS A 80 -9.58 3.20 19.05
N ASP A 81 -8.96 2.21 19.69
CA ASP A 81 -9.61 1.03 20.26
C ASP A 81 -8.95 0.69 21.60
N GLY A 82 -9.53 1.22 22.68
CA GLY A 82 -9.02 1.05 24.04
C GLY A 82 -7.67 1.73 24.25
N ASP A 83 -6.61 0.94 24.33
CA ASP A 83 -5.21 1.36 24.49
C ASP A 83 -4.41 1.30 23.18
N LYS A 84 -5.08 0.99 22.06
CA LYS A 84 -4.46 0.75 20.75
C LYS A 84 -4.98 1.71 19.70
N ILE A 85 -4.12 1.98 18.72
CA ILE A 85 -4.51 2.62 17.48
C ILE A 85 -4.50 1.57 16.39
N ILE A 86 -5.64 1.42 15.70
CA ILE A 86 -5.79 0.57 14.53
C ILE A 86 -5.70 1.46 13.30
N ALA A 87 -4.67 1.23 12.49
CA ALA A 87 -4.41 1.95 11.24
C ALA A 87 -4.36 0.97 10.08
N GLY A 88 -5.11 1.24 9.02
CA GLY A 88 -4.98 0.51 7.77
C GLY A 88 -3.68 0.85 7.03
N SER A 89 -3.27 -0.02 6.11
CA SER A 89 -1.98 0.08 5.41
C SER A 89 -1.86 1.28 4.46
N GLY A 90 -2.97 1.96 4.16
CA GLY A 90 -2.97 3.20 3.38
C GLY A 90 -2.91 4.47 4.20
N VAL A 91 -3.01 4.39 5.54
CA VAL A 91 -2.97 5.58 6.41
C VAL A 91 -1.65 6.32 6.21
N PHE A 92 -1.74 7.61 5.93
CA PHE A 92 -0.54 8.43 5.75
C PHE A 92 0.19 8.60 7.07
N LEU A 93 1.48 8.28 7.12
CA LEU A 93 2.25 8.25 8.37
C LEU A 93 2.18 9.56 9.18
N PRO A 94 2.33 10.77 8.58
CA PRO A 94 2.12 12.02 9.32
C PRO A 94 0.70 12.20 9.88
N GLN A 95 -0.33 11.64 9.24
CA GLN A 95 -1.69 11.65 9.76
C GLN A 95 -1.80 10.73 10.98
N LEU A 96 -1.22 9.53 10.92
CA LEU A 96 -1.14 8.62 12.07
C LEU A 96 -0.42 9.27 13.25
N SER A 97 0.71 9.94 13.03
CA SER A 97 1.45 10.62 14.10
C SER A 97 0.64 11.73 14.77
N LYS A 98 -0.05 12.55 13.97
CA LYS A 98 -0.94 13.60 14.52
C LYS A 98 -2.12 13.02 15.29
N PHE A 99 -2.68 11.92 14.82
CA PHE A 99 -3.79 11.24 15.50
C PHE A 99 -3.33 10.67 16.84
N ALA A 100 -2.22 9.92 16.87
CA ALA A 100 -1.67 9.35 18.10
C ALA A 100 -1.31 10.41 19.15
N ALA A 101 -0.78 11.56 18.71
CA ALA A 101 -0.50 12.69 19.59
C ALA A 101 -1.76 13.28 20.24
N ARG A 102 -2.88 13.32 19.51
CA ARG A 102 -4.17 13.82 20.03
C ARG A 102 -4.81 12.86 21.03
N GLU A 103 -4.72 11.56 20.77
CA GLU A 103 -5.29 10.52 21.62
C GLU A 103 -4.44 10.22 22.87
N GLY A 104 -3.34 10.94 23.10
CA GLY A 104 -2.47 10.75 24.26
C GLY A 104 -1.60 9.48 24.21
N ALA A 105 -1.58 8.78 23.07
CA ALA A 105 -0.89 7.50 22.87
C ALA A 105 0.60 7.66 22.50
N PHE A 106 1.33 8.49 23.26
CA PHE A 106 2.71 8.88 22.94
C PHE A 106 3.77 7.78 23.16
N GLN A 107 3.46 6.69 23.86
CA GLN A 107 4.47 5.66 24.17
C GLN A 107 4.69 4.64 23.03
N ALA A 108 3.80 4.55 22.05
CA ALA A 108 3.87 3.52 21.00
C ALA A 108 4.45 3.99 19.65
N LEU A 109 4.60 5.31 19.43
CA LEU A 109 5.00 5.84 18.11
C LEU A 109 6.49 6.16 17.95
N SER A 110 7.30 5.85 18.96
CA SER A 110 8.76 6.05 18.96
C SER A 110 9.51 5.13 17.97
N PHE A 111 8.83 4.22 17.28
CA PHE A 111 9.42 3.37 16.24
C PHE A 111 8.53 3.31 14.98
N SER A 112 8.36 4.44 14.30
CA SER A 112 8.16 4.42 12.84
C SER A 112 9.51 4.58 12.15
N LEU A 113 10.39 3.61 12.41
CA LEU A 113 11.59 3.40 11.61
C LEU A 113 11.36 2.12 10.81
N VAL A 114 11.42 2.28 9.50
CA VAL A 114 11.46 1.20 8.50
C VAL A 114 12.52 0.19 8.95
N PHE A 115 12.12 -1.04 9.25
CA PHE A 115 13.07 -2.15 9.25
C PHE A 115 13.33 -2.52 7.79
N PRO A 116 14.56 -2.37 7.27
CA PRO A 116 14.94 -3.10 6.08
C PRO A 116 14.99 -4.58 6.48
N VAL A 117 14.24 -5.41 5.74
CA VAL A 117 14.34 -6.86 5.89
C VAL A 117 15.67 -7.29 5.24
N PRO A 118 16.56 -8.02 5.92
CA PRO A 118 17.75 -8.61 5.32
C PRO A 118 17.41 -9.67 4.26
#